data_AF-A0A0F7VPG3-F1
#
_entry.id   AF-A0A0F7VPG3-F1
#
_cell.length_a   1.000
_cell.length_b   1.000
_cell.length_c   1.000
_cell.angle_alpha   90.00
_cell.angle_beta   90.00
_cell.angle_gamma   90.00
#
_symmetry.space_group_name_H-M   'P 1'
#
loop_
_entity.id
_entity.type
_entity.pdbx_description
1 polymer ?
#
loop_
_entity_poly.entity_id
_entity_poly.type
_entity_poly.pdbx_seq_one_letter_code
_entity_poly.pdbx_strand_id
1 'polypeptide(L)'
;MAGAPAEARREELCAWLTANNIRPKDVPLDADLYLAPHPDGTVHIHYEAFHLTADGHRHLDERGEKAAIERRSTPLLVDPPDWWEPYRKPTRQQLLDVIGKIRALHKPQPDGSGFPDSNHCGTCSQDGGDGYQYLVPWPCPTIRIIENEVNP
;
A
#
# COMPACT_ATOMS: atom_id res chain seq x y z
N MET A 1 -20.25 -17.08 -21.19
CA MET A 1 -20.22 -15.65 -20.82
C MET A 1 -18.95 -15.45 -20.03
N ALA A 2 -17.98 -14.71 -20.57
CA ALA A 2 -16.75 -14.37 -19.84
C ALA A 2 -17.07 -13.27 -18.82
N GLY A 3 -16.59 -13.41 -17.58
CA GLY A 3 -16.73 -12.41 -16.52
C GLY A 3 -16.03 -11.09 -16.87
N ALA A 4 -16.26 -10.04 -16.08
CA ALA A 4 -15.60 -8.75 -16.30
C ALA A 4 -14.05 -8.92 -16.24
N PRO A 5 -13.24 -8.07 -16.92
CA PRO A 5 -11.79 -8.24 -16.97
C PRO A 5 -11.10 -8.38 -15.59
N ALA A 6 -11.66 -7.75 -14.56
CA ALA A 6 -11.19 -7.88 -13.18
C ALA A 6 -11.51 -9.25 -12.55
N GLU A 7 -12.64 -9.85 -12.88
CA GLU A 7 -13.01 -11.19 -12.40
C GLU A 7 -12.14 -12.25 -13.06
N ALA A 8 -11.88 -12.13 -14.37
CA ALA A 8 -10.98 -13.03 -15.10
C ALA A 8 -9.56 -13.02 -14.50
N ARG A 9 -9.00 -11.82 -14.22
CA ARG A 9 -7.71 -11.68 -13.52
C ARG A 9 -7.72 -12.33 -12.14
N ARG A 10 -8.81 -12.14 -11.37
CA ARG A 10 -8.94 -12.78 -10.06
C ARG A 10 -8.95 -14.30 -10.17
N GLU A 11 -9.68 -14.86 -11.13
CA GLU A 11 -9.75 -16.30 -11.36
C GLU A 11 -8.40 -16.89 -11.76
N GLU A 12 -7.68 -16.24 -12.69
CA GLU A 12 -6.33 -16.63 -13.09
C GLU A 12 -5.35 -16.59 -11.91
N LEU A 13 -5.41 -15.55 -11.08
CA LEU A 13 -4.58 -15.46 -9.88
C LEU A 13 -4.89 -16.60 -8.91
N CYS A 14 -6.17 -16.89 -8.66
CA CYS A 14 -6.57 -18.00 -7.80
C CYS A 14 -6.12 -19.36 -8.36
N ALA A 15 -6.19 -19.54 -9.68
CA ALA A 15 -5.69 -20.75 -10.34
C ALA A 15 -4.17 -20.89 -10.19
N TRP A 16 -3.41 -19.81 -10.40
CA TRP A 16 -1.96 -19.78 -10.21
C TRP A 16 -1.54 -20.10 -8.77
N LEU A 17 -2.18 -19.46 -7.78
CA LEU A 17 -1.94 -19.74 -6.36
C LEU A 17 -2.20 -21.22 -6.04
N THR A 18 -3.33 -21.76 -6.52
CA THR A 18 -3.70 -23.17 -6.29
C THR A 18 -2.70 -24.13 -6.94
N ALA A 19 -2.23 -23.84 -8.17
CA ALA A 19 -1.22 -24.63 -8.86
C ALA A 19 0.13 -24.64 -8.14
N ASN A 20 0.41 -23.63 -7.32
CA ASN A 20 1.60 -23.53 -6.47
C ASN A 20 1.36 -24.01 -5.02
N ASN A 21 0.30 -24.80 -4.79
CA ASN A 21 -0.10 -25.34 -3.48
C ASN A 21 -0.47 -24.26 -2.44
N ILE A 22 -0.88 -23.07 -2.88
CA ILE A 22 -1.38 -21.99 -2.02
C ILE A 22 -2.90 -21.98 -2.09
N ARG A 23 -3.58 -22.03 -0.94
CA ARG A 23 -5.05 -21.91 -0.89
C ARG A 23 -5.45 -20.43 -0.96
N PRO A 24 -6.13 -19.94 -2.03
CA PRO A 24 -6.39 -18.51 -2.19
C PRO A 24 -7.21 -17.90 -1.05
N LYS A 25 -8.14 -18.66 -0.45
CA LYS A 25 -8.98 -18.21 0.68
C LYS A 25 -8.21 -17.92 1.97
N ASP A 26 -6.98 -18.43 2.06
CA ASP A 26 -6.09 -18.23 3.20
C ASP A 26 -5.21 -16.98 3.00
N VAL A 27 -5.18 -16.38 1.80
CA VAL A 27 -4.36 -15.21 1.48
C VAL A 27 -5.20 -13.93 1.61
N PRO A 28 -4.82 -12.97 2.47
CA PRO A 28 -5.48 -11.65 2.52
C PRO A 28 -5.41 -10.91 1.18
N LEU A 29 -6.39 -10.05 0.90
CA LEU A 29 -6.44 -9.30 -0.38
C LEU A 29 -5.27 -8.32 -0.56
N ASP A 30 -4.80 -7.73 0.54
CA ASP A 30 -3.68 -6.79 0.58
C ASP A 30 -2.38 -7.45 1.01
N ALA A 31 -2.29 -8.78 1.01
CA ALA A 31 -1.13 -9.54 1.45
C ALA A 31 0.12 -9.23 0.63
N ASP A 32 1.28 -9.26 1.27
CA ASP A 32 2.55 -9.40 0.55
C ASP A 32 2.47 -10.67 -0.33
N LEU A 33 2.88 -10.55 -1.59
CA LEU A 33 2.93 -11.65 -2.56
C LEU A 33 3.99 -11.35 -3.61
N TYR A 34 5.14 -12.01 -3.51
CA TYR A 34 6.28 -11.73 -4.38
C TYR A 34 7.16 -12.96 -4.58
N LEU A 35 7.98 -12.94 -5.64
CA LEU A 35 9.00 -13.96 -5.90
C LEU A 35 10.35 -13.52 -5.35
N ALA A 36 11.11 -14.45 -4.78
CA ALA A 36 12.52 -14.22 -4.43
C ALA A 36 13.34 -15.51 -4.55
N PRO A 37 14.65 -15.42 -4.82
CA PRO A 37 15.55 -16.57 -4.73
C PRO A 37 15.61 -17.11 -3.30
N HIS A 38 15.56 -18.42 -3.16
CA HIS A 38 15.77 -19.14 -1.92
C HIS A 38 17.23 -19.63 -1.82
N PRO A 39 17.80 -19.84 -0.61
CA PRO A 39 19.19 -20.28 -0.46
C PRO A 39 19.55 -21.61 -1.15
N ASP A 40 18.58 -22.44 -1.49
CA ASP A 40 18.78 -23.66 -2.28
C ASP A 40 18.95 -23.42 -3.79
N GLY A 41 18.86 -22.17 -4.24
CA GLY A 41 18.98 -21.78 -5.64
C GLY A 41 17.68 -21.80 -6.43
N THR A 42 16.55 -22.19 -5.82
CA THR A 42 15.23 -22.15 -6.46
C THR A 42 14.51 -20.82 -6.21
N VAL A 43 13.48 -20.52 -7.01
CA VAL A 43 12.63 -19.34 -6.79
C VAL A 43 11.45 -19.75 -5.91
N HIS A 44 11.21 -18.98 -4.84
CA HIS A 44 10.08 -19.18 -3.95
C HIS A 44 9.06 -18.05 -4.09
N ILE A 45 7.78 -18.39 -3.95
CA ILE A 45 6.70 -17.43 -3.70
C ILE A 45 6.68 -17.15 -2.19
N HIS A 46 6.87 -15.90 -1.82
CA HIS A 46 6.74 -15.41 -0.46
C HIS A 46 5.40 -14.70 -0.31
N TYR A 47 4.63 -15.07 0.70
CA TYR A 47 3.29 -14.53 0.88
C TYR A 47 2.85 -14.50 2.35
N GLU A 48 1.85 -13.67 2.62
CA GLU A 48 1.12 -13.66 3.88
C GLU A 48 -0.11 -14.57 3.80
N ALA A 49 -0.39 -15.30 4.88
CA ALA A 49 -1.58 -16.14 5.00
C ALA A 49 -2.22 -16.01 6.39
N PHE A 50 -3.53 -16.18 6.47
CA PHE A 50 -4.24 -16.29 7.73
C PHE A 50 -3.73 -17.52 8.50
N HIS A 51 -3.37 -17.30 9.76
CA HIS A 51 -3.06 -18.39 10.67
C HIS A 51 -4.36 -19.14 11.01
N LEU A 52 -4.38 -20.44 10.74
CA LEU A 52 -5.52 -21.30 11.01
C LEU A 52 -5.24 -22.20 12.22
N THR A 53 -6.26 -22.37 13.05
CA THR A 53 -6.30 -23.38 14.11
C THR A 53 -6.30 -24.79 13.54
N ALA A 54 -6.07 -25.80 14.38
CA ALA A 54 -6.12 -27.21 14.00
C ALA A 54 -7.48 -27.61 13.37
N ASP A 55 -8.56 -26.97 13.81
CA ASP A 55 -9.92 -27.19 13.30
C ASP A 55 -10.21 -26.40 12.00
N GLY A 56 -9.23 -25.66 11.47
CA GLY A 56 -9.35 -24.91 10.21
C GLY A 56 -10.01 -23.53 10.34
N HIS A 57 -10.28 -23.05 11.55
CA HIS A 57 -10.79 -21.70 11.80
C HIS A 57 -9.67 -20.68 11.89
N ARG A 58 -9.92 -19.44 11.47
CA ARG A 58 -8.95 -18.33 11.59
C ARG A 58 -8.70 -18.01 13.06
N HIS A 59 -7.43 -18.00 13.45
CA HIS A 59 -7.01 -17.56 14.77
C HIS A 59 -7.04 -16.03 14.81
N LEU A 60 -7.39 -15.43 15.96
CA LEU A 60 -7.25 -13.98 16.16
C LEU A 60 -5.81 -13.63 16.55
N ASP A 61 -5.40 -12.39 16.34
CA ASP A 61 -4.13 -11.88 16.83
C ASP A 61 -4.10 -11.86 18.37
N GLU A 62 -2.93 -11.56 18.94
CA GLU A 62 -2.72 -11.54 20.40
C GLU A 62 -3.62 -10.54 21.14
N ARG A 63 -4.23 -9.60 20.41
CA ARG A 63 -5.14 -8.58 20.94
C ARG A 63 -6.62 -8.98 20.79
N GLY A 64 -6.90 -10.06 20.06
CA GLY A 64 -8.24 -10.54 19.80
C GLY A 64 -9.03 -9.66 18.82
N GLU A 65 -8.36 -8.81 18.04
CA GLU A 65 -9.05 -7.78 17.22
C GLU A 65 -9.10 -8.16 15.74
N LYS A 66 -8.03 -8.76 15.22
CA LYS A 66 -7.90 -9.09 13.80
C LYS A 66 -7.54 -10.55 13.61
N ALA A 67 -7.73 -11.08 12.42
CA ALA A 67 -7.20 -12.40 12.10
C ALA A 67 -5.67 -12.36 12.13
N ALA A 68 -5.06 -13.32 12.84
CA ALA A 68 -3.62 -13.48 12.85
C ALA A 68 -3.12 -13.83 11.44
N ILE A 69 -2.01 -13.22 11.05
CA ILE A 69 -1.36 -13.40 9.75
C ILE A 69 0.05 -13.92 10.00
N GLU A 70 0.47 -14.89 9.21
CA GLU A 70 1.84 -15.41 9.20
C GLU A 70 2.46 -15.32 7.82
N ARG A 71 3.79 -15.30 7.78
CA ARG A 71 4.55 -15.32 6.54
C ARG A 71 4.90 -16.75 6.18
N ARG A 72 4.63 -17.13 4.93
CA ARG A 72 4.95 -18.44 4.37
C ARG A 72 5.78 -18.28 3.10
N SER A 73 6.47 -19.35 2.75
CA SER A 73 7.12 -19.49 1.45
C SER A 73 6.85 -20.87 0.88
N THR A 74 6.75 -20.96 -0.45
CA THR A 74 6.64 -22.23 -1.19
C THR A 74 7.46 -22.14 -2.47
N PRO A 75 8.06 -23.24 -2.96
CA PRO A 75 8.71 -23.25 -4.27
C PRO A 75 7.74 -22.83 -5.38
N LEU A 76 8.25 -22.09 -6.37
CA LEU A 76 7.52 -21.76 -7.59
C LEU A 76 7.47 -23.00 -8.49
N LEU A 77 6.27 -23.52 -8.73
CA LEU A 77 5.97 -24.68 -9.56
C LEU A 77 5.44 -24.29 -10.94
N VAL A 78 4.66 -23.21 -10.99
CA VAL A 78 4.06 -22.67 -12.22
C VAL A 78 4.27 -21.17 -12.24
N ASP A 79 4.74 -20.65 -13.38
CA ASP A 79 4.97 -19.22 -13.57
C ASP A 79 3.69 -18.38 -13.39
N PRO A 80 3.81 -17.14 -12.88
CA PRO A 80 2.67 -16.24 -12.74
C PRO A 80 2.08 -15.84 -14.09
N PRO A 81 0.80 -15.39 -14.13
CA PRO A 81 0.23 -14.77 -15.32
C PRO A 81 1.03 -13.55 -15.79
N ASP A 82 1.07 -13.29 -17.10
CA ASP A 82 1.88 -12.21 -17.70
C ASP A 82 1.57 -10.79 -17.18
N TRP A 83 0.35 -10.58 -16.69
CA TRP A 83 -0.09 -9.29 -16.14
C TRP A 83 0.22 -9.15 -14.64
N TRP A 84 0.60 -10.24 -13.96
CA TRP A 84 0.83 -10.24 -12.53
C TRP A 84 2.12 -9.48 -12.20
N GLU A 85 2.05 -8.64 -11.16
CA GLU A 85 3.18 -7.91 -10.64
C GLU A 85 3.37 -8.26 -9.16
N PRO A 86 4.63 -8.37 -8.69
CA PRO A 86 4.90 -8.61 -7.28
C PRO A 86 4.42 -7.43 -6.43
N TYR A 87 3.79 -7.74 -5.31
CA TYR A 87 3.36 -6.75 -4.33
C TYR A 87 4.06 -6.94 -3.00
N ARG A 88 4.57 -5.83 -2.45
CA ARG A 88 5.06 -5.73 -1.08
C ARG A 88 4.50 -4.48 -0.46
N LYS A 89 3.96 -4.61 0.75
CA LYS A 89 3.56 -3.48 1.58
C LYS A 89 4.76 -2.57 1.78
N PRO A 90 4.60 -1.25 1.58
CA PRO A 90 5.66 -0.31 1.88
C PRO A 90 5.98 -0.38 3.38
N THR A 91 7.27 -0.39 3.69
CA THR A 91 7.74 -0.31 5.07
C THR A 91 7.31 1.00 5.71
N ARG A 92 7.26 1.03 7.05
CA ARG A 92 7.01 2.28 7.80
C ARG A 92 7.95 3.39 7.36
N GLN A 93 9.24 3.09 7.14
CA GLN A 93 10.20 4.10 6.70
C GLN A 93 9.86 4.66 5.33
N GLN A 94 9.52 3.81 4.35
CA GLN A 94 9.11 4.28 3.02
C GLN A 94 7.85 5.16 3.07
N LEU A 95 6.88 4.82 3.91
CA LEU A 95 5.69 5.65 4.13
C LEU A 95 6.05 7.00 4.74
N LEU A 96 6.93 7.01 5.75
CA LEU A 96 7.42 8.25 6.36
C LEU A 96 8.21 9.12 5.38
N ASP A 97 9.03 8.51 4.52
CA ASP A 97 9.77 9.24 3.49
C ASP A 97 8.83 9.91 2.49
N VAL A 98 7.74 9.23 2.09
CA VAL A 98 6.70 9.80 1.23
C VAL A 98 6.00 10.97 1.93
N ILE A 99 5.65 10.83 3.20
CA ILE A 99 5.07 11.92 4.00
C ILE A 99 6.04 13.11 4.07
N GLY A 100 7.33 12.87 4.27
CA GLY A 100 8.37 13.90 4.26
C GLY A 100 8.44 14.65 2.92
N LYS A 101 8.33 13.93 1.79
CA LYS A 101 8.27 14.52 0.45
C LYS A 101 7.01 15.39 0.27
N ILE A 102 5.84 14.91 0.72
CA ILE A 102 4.60 15.68 0.68
C ILE A 102 4.75 16.97 1.51
N ARG A 103 5.29 16.87 2.73
CA ARG A 103 5.57 18.05 3.56
C ARG A 103 6.49 19.05 2.85
N ALA A 104 7.54 18.58 2.17
CA ALA A 104 8.47 19.44 1.47
C ALA A 104 7.89 20.15 0.23
N LEU A 105 6.85 19.57 -0.39
CA LEU A 105 6.11 20.23 -1.48
C LEU A 105 5.35 21.45 -0.97
N HIS A 106 4.69 21.32 0.18
CA HIS A 106 3.86 22.36 0.78
C HIS A 106 4.71 23.41 1.50
N LYS A 107 4.69 24.64 0.99
CA LYS A 107 5.38 25.80 1.58
C LYS A 107 4.45 27.01 1.68
N PRO A 108 4.67 27.94 2.61
CA PRO A 108 4.02 29.23 2.55
C PRO A 108 4.39 29.93 1.24
N GLN A 109 3.43 30.56 0.58
CA GLN A 109 3.69 31.34 -0.61
C GLN A 109 4.52 32.57 -0.24
N PRO A 110 5.47 33.04 -1.04
CA PRO A 110 5.93 34.41 -0.91
C PRO A 110 4.88 35.31 -1.56
N ASP A 111 4.27 36.22 -0.80
CA ASP A 111 3.25 37.16 -1.30
C ASP A 111 3.82 38.29 -2.19
N GLY A 112 5.05 38.13 -2.69
CA GLY A 112 5.76 39.13 -3.49
C GLY A 112 6.25 40.34 -2.69
N SER A 113 5.94 40.44 -1.39
CA SER A 113 6.35 41.56 -0.53
C SER A 113 7.76 41.40 0.06
N GLY A 114 8.38 40.24 -0.13
CA GLY A 114 9.66 39.90 0.50
C GLY A 114 9.53 39.47 1.96
N PHE A 115 8.31 39.38 2.49
CA PHE A 115 8.04 38.86 3.83
C PHE A 115 7.73 37.35 3.77
N PRO A 116 8.35 36.52 4.64
CA PRO A 116 8.17 35.06 4.64
C PRO A 116 6.80 34.57 5.18
N ASP A 117 5.89 35.49 5.50
CA ASP A 117 4.70 35.24 6.31
C ASP A 117 3.39 35.31 5.51
N SER A 118 3.36 34.85 4.25
CA SER A 118 2.05 34.77 3.60
C SER A 118 1.16 33.79 4.35
N ASN A 119 -0.10 34.18 4.53
CA ASN A 119 -1.09 33.36 5.19
C ASN A 119 -1.59 32.20 4.31
N HIS A 120 -0.90 31.84 3.22
CA HIS A 120 -1.39 30.88 2.22
C HIS A 120 -0.36 29.84 1.81
N CYS A 121 -0.83 28.63 1.51
CA CYS A 121 0.00 27.53 1.02
C CYS A 121 0.22 27.68 -0.48
N GLY A 122 1.48 27.82 -0.90
CA GLY A 122 1.85 27.99 -2.31
C GLY A 122 1.37 26.83 -3.19
N THR A 123 1.59 25.58 -2.76
CA THR A 123 1.22 24.37 -3.52
C THR A 123 -0.28 24.24 -3.73
N CYS A 124 -1.06 24.45 -2.66
CA CYS A 124 -2.51 24.34 -2.76
C CYS A 124 -3.15 25.53 -3.49
N SER A 125 -2.46 26.67 -3.53
CA SER A 125 -2.97 27.90 -4.16
C SER A 125 -2.44 28.10 -5.59
N GLN A 126 -1.63 27.16 -6.12
CA GLN A 126 -0.98 27.28 -7.43
C GLN A 126 -1.94 26.98 -8.61
N ASP A 127 -2.95 26.12 -8.40
CA ASP A 127 -3.78 25.54 -9.47
C ASP A 127 -5.29 25.82 -9.27
N GLY A 128 -5.66 27.10 -9.19
CA GLY A 128 -7.05 27.51 -9.40
C GLY A 128 -7.44 27.45 -10.89
N GLY A 129 -7.32 26.26 -11.50
CA GLY A 129 -7.41 26.01 -12.95
C GLY A 129 -8.72 26.45 -13.65
N ASP A 130 -9.66 27.03 -12.92
CA ASP A 130 -10.90 27.64 -13.38
C ASP A 130 -10.81 29.18 -13.52
N GLY A 131 -9.66 29.79 -13.23
CA GLY A 131 -9.47 31.25 -13.24
C GLY A 131 -9.81 31.92 -11.90
N TYR A 132 -10.21 31.17 -10.88
CA TYR A 132 -10.34 31.66 -9.51
C TYR A 132 -9.12 31.25 -8.68
N GLN A 133 -8.38 32.23 -8.13
CA GLN A 133 -7.33 31.94 -7.15
C GLN A 133 -7.97 31.46 -5.84
N TYR A 134 -7.99 30.15 -5.61
CA TYR A 134 -8.31 29.60 -4.29
C TYR A 134 -7.09 29.76 -3.38
N LEU A 135 -7.15 30.75 -2.49
CA LEU A 135 -6.13 30.98 -1.48
C LEU A 135 -6.34 30.03 -0.30
N VAL A 136 -5.55 28.98 -0.24
CA VAL A 136 -5.62 28.00 0.85
C VAL A 136 -4.76 28.49 2.01
N PRO A 137 -5.27 28.60 3.24
CA PRO A 137 -4.51 29.16 4.35
C PRO A 137 -3.29 28.32 4.71
N TRP A 138 -2.27 28.94 5.30
CA TRP A 138 -1.12 28.28 5.90
C TRP A 138 -1.25 28.23 7.44
N PRO A 139 -0.93 27.10 8.11
CA PRO A 139 -0.72 25.78 7.53
C PRO A 139 -2.01 25.25 6.92
N CYS A 140 -1.91 24.63 5.73
CA CYS A 140 -3.08 24.09 5.05
C CYS A 140 -3.59 22.80 5.73
N PRO A 141 -4.82 22.35 5.45
CA PRO A 141 -5.38 21.14 6.06
C PRO A 141 -4.46 19.92 5.97
N THR A 142 -3.79 19.72 4.83
CA THR A 142 -2.83 18.63 4.63
C THR A 142 -1.65 18.69 5.60
N ILE A 143 -1.03 19.87 5.78
CA ILE A 143 0.09 20.05 6.70
C ILE A 143 -0.36 19.84 8.15
N ARG A 144 -1.54 20.36 8.53
CA ARG A 144 -2.08 20.17 9.88
C ARG A 144 -2.28 18.68 10.21
N ILE A 145 -2.82 17.90 9.27
CA ILE A 145 -3.00 16.45 9.43
C ILE A 145 -1.64 15.77 9.60
N ILE A 146 -0.68 16.07 8.72
CA ILE A 146 0.67 15.50 8.79
C ILE A 146 1.33 15.81 10.14
N GLU A 147 1.20 17.04 10.64
CA GLU A 147 1.82 17.44 11.90
C GLU A 147 1.18 16.78 13.12
N ASN A 148 -0.14 16.54 13.10
CA ASN A 148 -0.85 15.87 14.19
C ASN A 148 -0.66 14.33 14.22
N GLU A 149 -0.56 13.68 13.06
CA GLU A 149 -0.56 12.22 12.95
C GLU A 149 0.86 11.61 12.98
N VAL A 150 1.89 12.37 12.59
CA VAL A 150 3.26 11.85 12.43
C VAL A 150 4.13 12.13 13.65
N ASN A 151 3.76 13.13 14.46
CA ASN A 151 4.36 13.47 15.75
C ASN A 151 3.31 13.42 16.88
N PRO A 152 2.76 12.24 17.25
CA PRO A 152 1.90 12.11 18.42
C PRO A 152 2.67 12.29 19.74
#